data_AF-A0A7Y8GPT3-F1
#
_entry.id   AF-A0A7Y8GPT3-F1
#
_cell.length_a   1.000
_cell.length_b   1.000
_cell.length_c   1.000
_cell.angle_alpha   90.00
_cell.angle_beta   90.00
_cell.angle_gamma   90.00
#
_symmetry.space_group_name_H-M   'P 1'
#
loop_
_entity.id
_entity.type
_entity.pdbx_description
1 polymer ?
#
loop_
_entity_poly.entity_id
_entity_poly.type
_entity_poly.pdbx_seq_one_letter_code
_entity_poly.pdbx_strand_id
1 'polypeptide(L)'
;MSRFVARRSPKKLGGFSWGRFPVGDTGVVAYRLFRRDHRGALHTSILHFYPRDQRREVALALRPACHRLRDRVDEIDFVAMGVAA
;
A
#
# COMPACT_ATOMS: atom_id res chain seq x y z
N MET A 1 4.56 -1.86 -24.16
CA MET A 1 4.96 -1.60 -22.76
C MET A 1 4.20 -2.52 -21.81
N SER A 2 4.88 -3.26 -20.92
CA SER A 2 4.23 -4.14 -19.94
C SER A 2 3.43 -3.34 -18.92
N ARG A 3 2.13 -3.64 -18.75
CA ARG A 3 1.22 -3.01 -17.76
C ARG A 3 1.76 -3.08 -16.31
N PHE A 4 2.74 -3.93 -16.05
CA PHE A 4 3.38 -4.07 -14.74
C PHE A 4 4.25 -2.86 -14.36
N VAL A 5 4.95 -2.27 -15.34
CA VAL A 5 5.86 -1.12 -15.17
C VAL A 5 5.13 0.21 -15.38
N ALA A 6 3.84 0.20 -15.74
CA ALA A 6 3.08 1.43 -15.91
C ALA A 6 2.71 2.06 -14.57
N ARG A 7 3.02 3.36 -14.43
CA ARG A 7 2.60 4.19 -13.29
C ARG A 7 1.08 4.10 -13.11
N ARG A 8 0.66 3.98 -11.86
CA ARG A 8 -0.75 4.03 -11.46
C ARG A 8 -0.91 5.00 -10.30
N SER A 9 -1.66 6.07 -10.51
CA SER A 9 -1.99 7.01 -9.43
C SER A 9 -2.95 6.35 -8.42
N PRO A 10 -2.76 6.61 -7.12
CA PRO A 10 -3.73 6.20 -6.11
C PRO A 10 -5.04 6.96 -6.30
N LYS A 11 -6.17 6.27 -6.10
CA LYS A 11 -7.47 6.92 -6.00
C LYS A 11 -7.53 7.69 -4.68
N LYS A 12 -7.98 8.95 -4.71
CA LYS A 12 -8.18 9.78 -3.51
C LYS A 12 -9.46 9.35 -2.77
N LEU A 13 -9.46 8.13 -2.24
CA LEU A 13 -10.54 7.64 -1.39
C LEU A 13 -10.19 7.96 0.06
N GLY A 14 -11.18 8.31 0.88
CA GLY A 14 -10.98 8.57 2.32
C GLY A 14 -10.50 7.35 3.11
N GLY A 15 -10.61 6.14 2.53
CA GLY A 15 -10.11 4.90 3.11
C GLY A 15 -8.83 4.38 2.45
N PHE A 16 -8.81 3.08 2.14
CA PHE A 16 -7.65 2.45 1.52
C PHE A 16 -7.48 2.87 0.06
N SER A 17 -6.26 3.24 -0.31
CA SER A 17 -5.87 3.50 -1.69
C SER A 17 -4.45 2.99 -1.96
N TRP A 18 -4.10 2.81 -3.24
CA TRP A 18 -2.77 2.33 -3.60
C TRP A 18 -2.36 2.80 -4.99
N GLY A 19 -1.05 2.95 -5.20
CA GLY A 19 -0.47 3.34 -6.48
C GLY A 19 0.76 2.52 -6.83
N ARG A 20 1.19 2.62 -8.10
CA ARG A 20 2.43 2.03 -8.61
C ARG A 20 3.31 3.12 -9.18
N PHE A 21 4.57 3.11 -8.79
CA PHE A 21 5.53 4.13 -9.13
C PHE A 21 6.80 3.42 -9.64
N PRO A 22 7.10 3.50 -10.94
CA PRO A 22 8.37 3.04 -11.48
C PRO A 22 9.52 3.82 -10.84
N VAL A 23 10.61 3.14 -10.52
CA VAL A 23 11.78 3.72 -9.86
C VAL A 23 12.92 3.82 -10.87
N GLY A 24 13.08 5.01 -11.44
CA GLY A 24 14.05 5.27 -12.51
C GLY A 24 13.88 4.32 -13.70
N ASP A 25 14.99 4.02 -14.36
CA ASP A 25 15.03 3.14 -15.55
C ASP A 25 15.40 1.68 -15.22
N THR A 26 15.45 1.33 -13.93
CA THR A 26 15.84 -0.02 -13.46
C THR A 26 14.77 -1.09 -13.68
N GLY A 27 13.54 -0.68 -14.03
CA GLY A 27 12.38 -1.56 -14.12
C GLY A 27 11.80 -1.97 -12.76
N VAL A 28 12.37 -1.49 -11.65
CA VAL A 28 11.81 -1.67 -10.31
C VAL A 28 10.52 -0.87 -10.18
N VAL A 29 9.50 -1.47 -9.56
CA VAL A 29 8.20 -0.84 -9.32
C VAL A 29 7.92 -0.79 -7.83
N ALA A 30 7.75 0.42 -7.31
CA ALA A 30 7.28 0.65 -5.95
C ALA A 30 5.75 0.65 -5.91
N TYR A 31 5.18 -0.31 -5.19
CA TYR A 31 3.77 -0.30 -4.82
C TYR A 31 3.63 0.44 -3.50
N ARG A 32 2.92 1.58 -3.53
CA ARG A 32 2.63 2.38 -2.34
C ARG A 32 1.19 2.17 -1.94
N LEU A 33 0.99 1.71 -0.71
CA LEU A 33 -0.30 1.53 -0.05
C LEU A 33 -0.54 2.73 0.86
N PHE A 34 -1.77 3.19 0.92
CA PHE A 34 -2.21 4.36 1.66
C PHE A 34 -3.50 4.04 2.41
N ARG A 35 -3.60 4.46 3.66
CA ARG A 35 -4.84 4.41 4.44
C ARG A 35 -4.85 5.62 5.38
N ARG A 36 -6.02 6.18 5.64
CA ARG A 36 -6.17 7.24 6.65
C ARG A 36 -6.80 6.67 7.91
N ASP A 37 -6.40 7.20 9.05
CA ASP A 37 -7.04 6.95 10.33
C ASP A 37 -8.31 7.81 10.51
N HIS A 38 -9.01 7.63 11.63
CA HIS A 38 -10.21 8.40 12.00
C HIS A 38 -9.98 9.92 12.09
N ARG A 39 -8.74 10.40 12.28
CA ARG A 39 -8.38 11.83 12.30
C ARG A 39 -7.96 12.34 10.93
N GLY A 40 -7.93 11.46 9.93
CA GLY A 40 -7.51 11.76 8.58
C GLY A 40 -5.98 11.75 8.38
N ALA A 41 -5.17 11.32 9.36
CA ALA A 41 -3.73 11.23 9.18
C ALA A 41 -3.37 10.10 8.20
N LEU A 42 -2.38 10.33 7.34
CA LEU A 42 -2.04 9.41 6.25
C LEU A 42 -0.97 8.39 6.69
N HIS A 43 -1.35 7.11 6.68
CA HIS A 43 -0.47 5.98 6.93
C HIS A 43 -0.09 5.30 5.62
N THR A 44 1.19 4.94 5.48
CA THR A 44 1.71 4.38 4.23
C THR A 44 2.54 3.12 4.44
N SER A 45 2.51 2.25 3.43
CA SER A 45 3.39 1.08 3.34
C SER A 45 3.90 0.96 1.91
N ILE A 46 5.18 0.65 1.74
CA ILE A 46 5.85 0.63 0.43
C ILE A 46 6.51 -0.72 0.23
N LEU A 47 6.21 -1.35 -0.91
CA LEU A 47 6.83 -2.60 -1.34
C LEU A 47 7.51 -2.37 -2.69
N HIS A 48 8.74 -2.84 -2.82
CA HIS A 48 9.51 -2.76 -4.06
C HIS A 48 9.51 -4.13 -4.72
N PHE A 49 9.23 -4.16 -6.02
CA PHE A 49 9.28 -5.36 -6.83
C PHE A 49 10.19 -5.17 -8.02
N TYR A 50 10.95 -6.21 -8.34
CA TYR A 50 11.94 -6.23 -9.39
C TYR A 50 11.36 -6.78 -10.70
N PRO A 51 11.99 -6.51 -11.86
CA PRO A 51 11.50 -6.99 -13.15
C PRO A 51 11.33 -8.52 -13.25
N ARG A 52 12.09 -9.27 -12.44
CA ARG A 52 12.08 -10.74 -12.42
C ARG A 52 10.98 -11.32 -11.53
N ASP A 53 10.36 -10.50 -10.68
CA ASP A 53 9.32 -10.96 -9.76
C ASP A 53 8.07 -11.36 -10.55
N GLN A 54 7.54 -12.54 -10.25
CA GLN A 54 6.33 -12.98 -10.91
C GLN A 54 5.12 -12.22 -10.38
N ARG A 55 4.14 -11.95 -11.24
CA ARG A 55 2.88 -11.28 -10.83
C ARG A 55 2.17 -11.99 -9.68
N ARG A 56 2.29 -13.32 -9.60
CA ARG A 56 1.75 -14.12 -8.49
C ARG A 56 2.43 -13.79 -7.17
N GLU A 57 3.76 -13.73 -7.16
CA GLU A 57 4.56 -13.40 -5.96
C GLU A 57 4.26 -11.98 -5.48
N VAL A 58 4.17 -11.03 -6.42
CA VAL A 58 3.78 -9.64 -6.14
C VAL A 58 2.42 -9.59 -5.47
N ALA A 59 1.43 -10.32 -6.00
CA ALA A 59 0.09 -10.38 -5.40
C ALA A 59 0.09 -11.04 -4.02
N LEU A 60 0.87 -12.12 -3.84
CA LEU A 60 1.04 -12.82 -2.57
C LEU A 60 1.70 -11.94 -1.51
N ALA A 61 2.62 -11.06 -1.89
CA ALA A 61 3.25 -10.11 -0.97
C ALA A 61 2.35 -8.90 -0.65
N LEU A 62 1.57 -8.41 -1.63
CA LEU A 62 0.69 -7.26 -1.44
C LEU A 62 -0.51 -7.56 -0.53
N ARG A 63 -1.11 -8.74 -0.65
CA ARG A 63 -2.27 -9.14 0.18
C ARG A 63 -2.00 -8.98 1.70
N PRO A 64 -0.98 -9.60 2.29
CA PRO A 64 -0.70 -9.44 3.71
C PRO A 64 -0.24 -8.02 4.05
N ALA A 65 0.41 -7.30 3.13
CA ALA A 65 0.76 -5.90 3.36
C ALA A 65 -0.47 -4.99 3.48
N CYS A 66 -1.52 -5.25 2.69
CA CYS A 66 -2.81 -4.57 2.83
C CYS A 66 -3.46 -4.84 4.20
N HIS A 67 -3.43 -6.10 4.65
CA HIS A 67 -3.97 -6.48 5.97
C HIS A 67 -3.18 -5.80 7.09
N ARG A 68 -1.84 -5.92 7.10
CA ARG A 68 -0.99 -5.27 8.10
C ARG A 68 -1.20 -3.75 8.17
N LEU A 69 -1.37 -3.08 7.03
CA LEU A 69 -1.66 -1.64 7.03
C LEU A 69 -3.04 -1.34 7.60
N ARG A 70 -4.03 -2.18 7.32
CA ARG A 70 -5.36 -2.05 7.91
C ARG A 70 -5.30 -2.26 9.42
N ASP A 71 -4.76 -3.39 9.86
CA ASP A 71 -4.72 -3.77 11.27
C ASP A 71 -4.01 -2.71 12.11
N ARG A 72 -2.89 -2.17 11.60
CA ARG A 72 -2.17 -1.07 12.25
C ARG A 72 -3.01 0.20 12.37
N VAL A 73 -3.76 0.58 11.34
CA VAL A 73 -4.59 1.79 11.40
C VAL A 73 -5.82 1.56 12.28
N ASP A 74 -6.42 0.38 12.20
CA ASP A 74 -7.56 -0.01 13.03
C ASP A 74 -7.13 -0.01 14.52
N GLU A 75 -5.92 -0.48 14.85
CA GLU A 75 -5.34 -0.37 16.20
C GLU A 75 -5.18 1.09 16.68
N ILE A 76 -4.67 1.99 15.82
CA ILE A 76 -4.58 3.43 16.11
C ILE A 76 -5.96 4.02 16.38
N ASP A 77 -6.96 3.63 15.57
CA ASP A 77 -8.34 4.06 15.72
C ASP A 77 -8.93 3.55 17.05
N PHE A 78 -8.70 2.28 17.41
CA PHE A 78 -9.18 1.69 18.66
C PHE A 78 -8.57 2.34 19.90
N VAL A 79 -7.26 2.61 19.89
CA VAL A 79 -6.57 3.32 20.98
C VAL A 79 -7.15 4.72 21.14
N ALA A 80 -7.36 5.45 20.04
CA ALA A 80 -7.87 6.80 20.10
C ALA A 80 -9.34 6.90 20.52
N MET A 81 -10.14 5.85 20.29
CA MET A 81 -11.51 5.75 20.80
C MET A 81 -11.58 5.27 22.26
N GLY A 82 -10.44 4.97 22.89
CA GLY A 82 -10.40 4.43 24.26
C GLY A 82 -10.97 3.01 24.37
N VAL A 83 -11.03 2.27 23.26
CA VAL A 83 -11.57 0.91 23.18
C VAL A 83 -10.46 -0.14 23.30
N ALA A 84 -9.21 0.22 22.97
CA ALA A 84 -8.05 -0.62 23.26
C ALA A 84 -7.66 -0.46 24.74
N ALA A 85 -7.67 -1.58 25.46
CA ALA A 85 -7.33 -1.68 26.89
C ALA A 85 -5.83 -1.56 27.15
#